data_AF-A0AAV6CL96-F1
#
_entry.id   AF-A0AAV6CL96-F1
#
_cell.length_a   1.000
_cell.length_b   1.000
_cell.length_c   1.000
_cell.angle_alpha   90.00
_cell.angle_beta   90.00
_cell.angle_gamma   90.00
#
_symmetry.space_group_name_H-M   'P 1'
#
loop_
_entity.id
_entity.type
_entity.pdbx_description
1 polymer ?
#
loop_
_entity_poly.entity_id
_entity_poly.type
_entity_poly.pdbx_seq_one_letter_code
_entity_poly.pdbx_strand_id
1 'polypeptide(L)'
;MKDTLQQYMEIREALRREKEQLEQRLQEINKALGLTAPPAETSQPRGGRRGRRGRAEGGRSLRDLVMQVTSQRALSKQEILDEVQRLGYQFNSKNPANSLGVILYGKNPRFQNEGGRFRFTGEVPSGESRGKRQMSAEARERIRAAAKARWEKARAAGRKRL
;
A
#
# COMPACT_ATOMS: atom_id res chain seq x y z
N MET A 1 -18.96 8.62 48.32
CA MET A 1 -19.02 8.43 46.86
C MET A 1 -17.77 9.08 46.30
N LYS A 2 -16.79 8.31 45.80
CA LYS A 2 -15.61 8.93 45.17
C LYS A 2 -16.07 9.59 43.88
N ASP A 3 -15.86 10.90 43.77
CA ASP A 3 -16.36 11.74 42.68
C ASP A 3 -15.97 11.17 41.31
N THR A 4 -16.94 11.05 40.42
CA THR A 4 -16.75 10.58 39.03
C THR A 4 -15.70 11.43 38.28
N LEU A 5 -15.55 12.70 38.66
CA LEU A 5 -14.50 13.61 38.19
C LEU A 5 -13.09 13.16 38.59
N GLN A 6 -12.90 12.66 39.81
CA GLN A 6 -11.60 12.15 40.27
C GLN A 6 -11.20 10.89 39.50
N GLN A 7 -12.15 9.97 39.29
CA GLN A 7 -11.93 8.77 38.48
C GLN A 7 -11.54 9.12 37.03
N TYR A 8 -12.19 10.11 36.43
CA TYR A 8 -11.85 10.57 35.09
C TYR A 8 -10.43 11.16 35.02
N MET A 9 -10.04 11.95 36.03
CA MET A 9 -8.70 12.52 36.09
C MET A 9 -7.62 11.45 36.26
N GLU A 10 -7.85 10.45 37.13
CA GLU A 10 -6.93 9.32 37.33
C GLU A 10 -6.72 8.52 36.04
N ILE A 11 -7.81 8.18 35.32
CA ILE A 11 -7.74 7.47 34.04
C ILE A 11 -6.99 8.30 32.99
N ARG A 12 -7.27 9.62 32.93
CA ARG A 12 -6.60 10.52 31.99
C ARG A 12 -5.10 10.60 32.26
N GLU A 13 -4.69 10.67 33.51
CA GLU A 13 -3.28 10.64 33.89
C GLU A 13 -2.62 9.31 33.55
N ALA A 14 -3.28 8.18 33.84
CA ALA A 14 -2.78 6.85 33.52
C ALA A 14 -2.53 6.69 32.01
N LEU A 15 -3.52 7.06 31.18
CA LEU A 15 -3.40 7.01 29.72
C LEU A 15 -2.31 7.95 29.18
N ARG A 16 -2.12 9.11 29.82
CA ARG A 16 -1.06 10.05 29.42
C ARG A 16 0.32 9.46 29.70
N ARG A 17 0.52 8.85 30.86
CA ARG A 17 1.78 8.17 31.22
C ARG A 17 2.07 6.98 30.32
N GLU A 18 1.05 6.18 30.02
CA GLU A 18 1.19 5.03 29.10
C GLU A 18 1.55 5.50 27.69
N LYS A 19 0.92 6.56 27.20
CA LYS A 19 1.28 7.18 25.92
C LYS A 19 2.75 7.63 25.89
N GLU A 20 3.20 8.33 26.93
CA GLU A 20 4.58 8.81 27.02
C GLU A 20 5.59 7.65 27.03
N GLN A 21 5.29 6.56 27.75
CA GLN A 21 6.11 5.34 27.75
C GLN A 21 6.18 4.68 26.37
N LEU A 22 5.06 4.61 25.65
CA LEU A 22 5.01 4.05 24.30
C LEU A 22 5.81 4.92 23.31
N GLU A 23 5.72 6.24 23.43
CA GLU A 23 6.51 7.17 22.60
C GLU A 23 8.01 7.02 22.85
N GLN A 24 8.44 6.89 24.11
CA GLN A 24 9.85 6.63 24.46
C GLN A 24 10.33 5.29 23.87
N ARG A 25 9.54 4.22 24.03
CA ARG A 25 9.88 2.91 23.46
C ARG A 25 9.96 2.94 21.94
N LEU A 26 9.06 3.69 21.29
CA LEU A 26 9.13 3.89 19.84
C LEU A 26 10.39 4.66 19.43
N GLN A 27 10.81 5.67 20.19
CA GLN A 27 12.06 6.39 19.94
C GLN A 27 13.28 5.48 20.09
N GLU A 28 13.33 4.63 21.11
CA GLU A 28 14.40 3.62 21.28
C GLU A 28 14.45 2.65 20.11
N ILE A 29 13.28 2.13 19.68
CA ILE A 29 13.17 1.25 18.53
C ILE A 29 13.66 1.96 17.27
N ASN A 30 13.21 3.19 17.02
CA ASN A 30 13.64 3.97 15.86
C ASN A 30 15.14 4.25 15.87
N LYS A 31 15.73 4.53 17.04
CA LYS A 31 17.18 4.69 17.22
C LYS A 31 17.94 3.40 16.92
N ALA A 32 17.47 2.26 17.44
CA ALA A 32 18.07 0.96 17.18
C ALA A 32 17.98 0.54 15.71
N LEU A 33 16.90 0.90 15.03
CA LEU A 33 16.68 0.62 13.61
C LEU A 33 17.33 1.65 12.67
N GLY A 34 17.99 2.69 13.19
CA GLY A 34 18.56 3.77 12.38
C GLY A 34 17.53 4.60 11.61
N LEU A 35 16.25 4.52 12.01
CA LEU A 35 15.15 5.29 11.45
C LEU A 35 15.09 6.65 12.17
N THR A 36 16.04 7.53 11.89
CA THR A 36 15.95 8.93 12.33
C THR A 36 14.82 9.60 11.56
N ALA A 37 13.68 9.82 12.22
CA ALA A 37 12.52 10.48 11.62
C ALA A 37 12.89 11.93 11.22
N PRO A 38 12.63 12.35 9.97
CA PRO A 38 12.70 13.77 9.62
C PRO A 38 11.52 14.54 10.25
N PRO A 39 11.70 15.84 10.57
CA PRO A 39 10.62 16.69 11.04
C PRO A 39 9.54 16.86 9.97
N ALA A 40 8.31 17.00 10.45
CA ALA A 40 7.14 17.28 9.63
C ALA A 40 7.28 18.64 8.94
N GLU A 41 7.44 18.65 7.62
CA GLU A 41 7.17 19.82 6.80
C GLU A 41 6.13 19.52 5.72
N THR A 42 5.04 20.26 5.87
CA THR A 42 3.96 20.58 4.96
C THR A 42 4.38 20.67 3.49
N SER A 43 3.76 19.86 2.63
CA SER A 43 3.66 20.18 1.21
C SER A 43 2.37 19.63 0.60
N GLN A 44 1.32 20.45 0.62
CA GLN A 44 0.30 20.50 -0.43
C GLN A 44 0.62 21.71 -1.34
N PRO A 45 0.00 21.88 -2.53
CA PRO A 45 -0.78 20.96 -3.37
C PRO A 45 -0.29 20.95 -4.85
N ARG A 46 -0.87 20.11 -5.72
CA ARG A 46 -1.25 20.50 -7.11
C ARG A 46 -2.09 19.41 -7.78
N GLY A 47 -3.18 19.86 -8.42
CA GLY A 47 -4.24 19.02 -8.98
C GLY A 47 -3.77 17.94 -9.97
N GLY A 48 -4.31 16.74 -9.79
CA GLY A 48 -4.21 15.62 -10.70
C GLY A 48 -5.61 15.11 -11.06
N ARG A 49 -5.84 14.93 -12.35
CA ARG A 49 -7.08 14.45 -13.01
C ARG A 49 -7.75 13.31 -12.24
N ARG A 50 -9.09 13.22 -12.31
CA ARG A 50 -9.91 12.10 -11.81
C ARG A 50 -9.45 10.75 -12.40
N GLY A 51 -8.36 10.23 -11.86
CA GLY A 51 -7.92 8.86 -12.02
C GLY A 51 -8.71 8.01 -11.05
N ARG A 52 -9.18 6.86 -11.53
CA ARG A 52 -9.76 5.75 -10.77
C ARG A 52 -9.25 5.75 -9.33
N ARG A 53 -10.15 5.96 -8.35
CA ARG A 53 -9.85 6.09 -6.90
C ARG A 53 -8.64 5.24 -6.53
N GLY A 54 -7.48 5.89 -6.48
CA GLY A 54 -6.23 5.26 -6.13
C GLY A 54 -6.34 4.79 -4.70
N ARG A 55 -6.13 3.49 -4.50
CA ARG A 55 -5.88 2.93 -3.18
C ARG A 55 -4.77 3.76 -2.53
N ALA A 56 -4.96 4.22 -1.31
CA ALA A 56 -4.00 5.06 -0.59
C ALA A 56 -2.59 4.47 -0.75
N GLU A 57 -1.73 5.19 -1.48
CA GLU A 57 -0.34 4.83 -1.71
C GLU A 57 0.36 4.93 -0.34
N GLY A 58 0.63 3.78 0.28
CA GLY A 58 1.23 3.69 1.63
C GLY A 58 0.56 2.68 2.57
N GLY A 59 -0.67 2.22 2.27
CA GLY A 59 -1.28 1.13 3.03
C GLY A 59 -0.68 -0.22 2.66
N ARG A 60 -0.27 -1.04 3.65
CA ARG A 60 0.19 -2.42 3.44
C ARG A 60 -0.83 -3.17 2.56
N SER A 61 -0.38 -3.72 1.43
CA SER A 61 -1.30 -4.37 0.51
C SER A 61 -1.77 -5.72 1.08
N LEU A 62 -2.99 -6.13 0.75
CA LEU A 62 -3.51 -7.44 1.13
C LEU A 62 -2.55 -8.56 0.71
N ARG A 63 -1.95 -8.42 -0.47
CA ARG A 63 -1.02 -9.40 -1.03
C ARG A 63 0.25 -9.51 -0.18
N ASP A 64 0.78 -8.39 0.28
CA ASP A 64 2.01 -8.36 1.08
C ASP A 64 1.76 -8.96 2.47
N LEU A 65 0.59 -8.69 3.06
CA LEU A 65 0.19 -9.29 4.33
C LEU A 65 0.02 -10.81 4.21
N VAL A 66 -0.66 -11.28 3.17
CA VAL A 66 -0.81 -12.73 2.92
C VAL A 66 0.56 -13.38 2.73
N MET A 67 1.48 -12.71 2.03
CA MET A 67 2.84 -13.18 1.84
C MET A 67 3.64 -13.24 3.15
N GLN A 68 3.50 -12.23 4.01
CA GLN A 68 4.12 -12.20 5.34
C GLN A 68 3.58 -13.31 6.26
N VAL A 69 2.28 -13.60 6.18
CA VAL A 69 1.62 -14.63 7.01
C VAL A 69 2.00 -16.04 6.54
N THR A 70 2.05 -16.25 5.23
CA THR A 70 2.34 -17.57 4.62
C THR A 70 3.83 -17.86 4.44
N SER A 71 4.71 -16.88 4.67
CA SER A 71 6.16 -17.11 4.72
C SER A 71 6.60 -17.78 6.02
N GLN A 72 5.86 -17.56 7.11
CA GLN A 72 6.18 -18.15 8.42
C GLN A 72 5.68 -19.60 8.54
N ARG A 73 4.47 -19.88 8.04
CA ARG A 73 3.83 -21.19 8.12
C ARG A 73 2.83 -21.42 6.99
N ALA A 74 2.67 -22.67 6.58
CA ALA A 74 1.61 -23.06 5.66
C ALA A 74 0.25 -22.99 6.37
N LEU A 75 -0.67 -22.17 5.87
CA LEU A 75 -1.95 -21.87 6.55
C LEU A 75 -3.14 -22.16 5.65
N SER A 76 -4.26 -22.55 6.25
CA SER A 76 -5.52 -22.66 5.54
C SER A 76 -6.07 -21.28 5.16
N LYS A 77 -6.99 -21.26 4.19
CA LYS A 77 -7.62 -20.03 3.71
C LYS A 77 -8.29 -19.21 4.83
N GLN A 78 -8.89 -19.88 5.81
CA GLN A 78 -9.57 -19.22 6.94
C GLN A 78 -8.56 -18.64 7.92
N GLU A 79 -7.54 -19.40 8.29
CA GLU A 79 -6.48 -18.92 9.19
C GLU A 79 -5.75 -17.70 8.61
N ILE A 80 -5.52 -17.66 7.29
CA ILE A 80 -4.93 -16.49 6.63
C ILE A 80 -5.85 -15.27 6.75
N LEU A 81 -7.16 -15.46 6.68
CA LEU A 81 -8.13 -14.37 6.82
C LEU A 81 -8.05 -13.76 8.21
N ASP A 82 -8.07 -14.61 9.23
CA ASP A 82 -8.02 -14.19 10.64
C ASP A 82 -6.70 -13.48 10.96
N GLU A 83 -5.57 -14.00 10.47
CA GLU A 83 -4.25 -13.37 10.61
C GLU A 83 -4.19 -12.01 9.94
N VAL A 84 -4.68 -11.90 8.70
CA VAL A 84 -4.69 -10.64 7.95
C VAL A 84 -5.56 -9.60 8.65
N GLN A 85 -6.70 -10.01 9.21
CA GLN A 85 -7.56 -9.11 9.98
C GLN A 85 -6.89 -8.69 11.30
N ARG A 86 -6.18 -9.59 11.97
CA ARG A 86 -5.39 -9.30 13.18
C ARG A 86 -4.24 -8.33 12.93
N LEU A 87 -3.63 -8.38 11.74
CA LEU A 87 -2.62 -7.44 11.28
C LEU A 87 -3.20 -6.05 10.94
N GLY A 88 -4.50 -5.83 11.17
CA GLY A 88 -5.16 -4.53 11.01
C GLY A 88 -5.67 -4.25 9.61
N TYR A 89 -5.68 -5.24 8.72
CA TYR A 89 -6.25 -5.06 7.39
C TYR A 89 -7.77 -5.10 7.41
N GLN A 90 -8.39 -4.00 6.98
CA GLN A 90 -9.84 -3.90 6.86
C GLN A 90 -10.30 -4.30 5.47
N PHE A 91 -11.09 -5.36 5.37
CA PHE A 91 -11.77 -5.74 4.15
C PHE A 91 -12.98 -4.84 3.91
N ASN A 92 -13.04 -4.18 2.76
CA ASN A 92 -14.20 -3.38 2.35
C ASN A 92 -15.23 -4.21 1.55
N SER A 93 -15.00 -5.52 1.40
CA SER A 93 -15.90 -6.43 0.69
C SER A 93 -16.82 -7.14 1.67
N LYS A 94 -18.07 -7.38 1.25
CA LYS A 94 -19.02 -8.22 2.01
C LYS A 94 -18.47 -9.64 2.25
N ASN A 95 -17.69 -10.15 1.30
CA ASN A 95 -17.09 -11.48 1.32
C ASN A 95 -15.55 -11.40 1.31
N PRO A 96 -14.89 -11.28 2.47
CA PRO A 96 -13.43 -11.16 2.56
C PRO A 96 -12.68 -12.37 1.98
N ALA A 97 -13.27 -13.57 2.08
CA ALA A 97 -12.71 -14.81 1.53
C ALA A 97 -12.57 -14.81 0.00
N ASN A 98 -13.38 -14.03 -0.74
CA ASN A 98 -13.27 -13.93 -2.19
C ASN A 98 -12.05 -13.08 -2.57
N SER A 99 -11.82 -11.98 -1.86
CA SER A 99 -10.64 -11.13 -2.03
C SER A 99 -9.34 -11.92 -1.81
N LEU A 100 -9.32 -12.82 -0.83
CA LEU A 100 -8.24 -13.77 -0.60
C LEU A 100 -8.11 -14.80 -1.72
N GLY A 101 -9.23 -15.36 -2.19
CA GLY A 101 -9.24 -16.35 -3.27
C GLY A 101 -8.61 -15.83 -4.56
N VAL A 102 -8.87 -14.57 -4.93
CA VAL A 102 -8.25 -13.93 -6.10
C VAL A 102 -6.72 -13.86 -5.99
N ILE A 103 -6.18 -13.73 -4.78
CA ILE A 103 -4.74 -13.67 -4.53
C ILE A 103 -4.11 -15.07 -4.51
N LEU A 104 -4.78 -16.02 -3.84
CA LEU A 104 -4.27 -17.37 -3.65
C LEU A 104 -4.39 -18.24 -4.91
N TYR A 105 -5.45 -18.06 -5.70
CA TYR A 105 -5.75 -18.85 -6.90
C TYR A 105 -5.67 -18.03 -8.21
N GLY A 106 -5.16 -16.80 -8.16
CA GLY A 106 -5.06 -15.94 -9.34
C GLY A 106 -4.14 -16.51 -10.43
N LYS A 107 -4.14 -15.90 -11.63
CA LYS A 107 -3.40 -16.39 -12.82
C LYS A 107 -1.90 -16.66 -12.61
N ASN A 108 -1.25 -15.95 -11.68
CA ASN A 108 0.16 -16.16 -11.30
C ASN A 108 0.25 -16.28 -9.77
N PRO A 109 -0.17 -17.41 -9.18
CA PRO A 109 -0.17 -17.56 -7.74
C PRO A 109 1.27 -17.74 -7.28
N ARG A 110 1.71 -16.91 -6.34
CA ARG A 110 3.00 -17.08 -5.66
C ARG A 110 2.93 -18.06 -4.49
N PHE A 111 1.80 -18.74 -4.38
CA PHE A 111 1.43 -19.62 -3.28
C PHE A 111 1.13 -21.00 -3.88
N GLN A 112 1.69 -22.03 -3.28
CA GLN A 112 1.34 -23.42 -3.59
C GLN A 112 0.32 -23.90 -2.58
N ASN A 113 -0.66 -24.66 -3.06
CA ASN A 113 -1.67 -25.31 -2.23
C ASN A 113 -1.29 -26.78 -2.05
N GLU A 114 -0.97 -27.16 -0.82
CA GLU A 114 -0.69 -28.53 -0.43
C GLU A 114 -1.79 -28.98 0.55
N GLY A 115 -2.72 -29.80 0.07
CA GLY A 115 -3.77 -30.38 0.91
C GLY A 115 -4.71 -29.36 1.59
N GLY A 116 -4.94 -28.19 0.96
CA GLY A 116 -5.79 -27.13 1.51
C GLY A 116 -5.04 -26.06 2.32
N ARG A 117 -3.71 -26.17 2.43
CA ARG A 117 -2.85 -25.18 3.08
C ARG A 117 -2.00 -24.47 2.05
N PHE A 118 -1.87 -23.16 2.21
CA PHE A 118 -1.10 -22.30 1.32
C PHE A 118 0.26 -22.02 1.92
N ARG A 119 1.30 -22.37 1.16
CA ARG A 119 2.68 -21.98 1.45
C ARG A 119 3.15 -20.99 0.39
N PHE A 120 3.95 -20.01 0.80
CA PHE A 120 4.60 -19.10 -0.14
C PHE A 120 5.83 -19.78 -0.76
N THR A 121 5.93 -19.77 -2.09
CA THR A 121 7.04 -20.43 -2.83
C THR A 121 7.84 -19.50 -3.71
N GLY A 122 7.54 -18.20 -3.66
CA GLY A 122 8.33 -17.18 -4.33
C GLY A 122 9.42 -16.62 -3.44
N GLU A 123 10.27 -15.80 -4.02
CA GLU A 123 11.12 -14.88 -3.27
C GLU A 123 10.25 -13.67 -2.87
N VAL A 124 10.29 -13.27 -1.59
CA VAL A 124 9.62 -12.05 -1.11
C VAL A 124 10.31 -10.89 -1.86
N PRO A 125 9.63 -10.15 -2.75
CA PRO A 125 10.25 -9.00 -3.36
C PRO A 125 10.52 -8.02 -2.22
N SER A 126 11.79 -7.75 -1.94
CA SER A 126 12.15 -6.53 -1.24
C SER A 126 11.46 -5.38 -1.98
N GLY A 127 10.97 -4.38 -1.24
CA GLY A 127 10.07 -3.33 -1.73
C GLY A 127 10.65 -2.39 -2.79
N GLU A 128 11.58 -2.83 -3.61
CA GLU A 128 12.05 -2.14 -4.80
C GLU A 128 10.98 -2.30 -5.89
N SER A 129 9.97 -1.43 -5.79
CA SER A 129 9.00 -1.20 -6.85
C SER A 129 9.78 -1.05 -8.15
N ARG A 130 9.66 -2.01 -9.08
CA ARG A 130 10.22 -1.87 -10.43
C ARG A 130 9.83 -0.50 -10.94
N GLY A 131 10.79 0.42 -10.94
CA GLY A 131 10.56 1.82 -11.24
C GLY A 131 9.78 1.90 -12.54
N LYS A 132 8.72 2.72 -12.57
CA LYS A 132 7.98 3.01 -13.79
C LYS A 132 9.02 3.25 -14.88
N ARG A 133 9.07 2.40 -15.91
CA ARG A 133 10.07 2.51 -16.99
C ARG A 133 9.99 3.94 -17.53
N GLN A 134 10.96 4.78 -17.18
CA GLN A 134 10.99 6.14 -17.68
C GLN A 134 11.37 6.03 -19.15
N MET A 135 10.51 6.52 -20.05
CA MET A 135 10.86 6.57 -21.47
C MET A 135 12.16 7.36 -21.65
N SER A 136 13.10 6.82 -22.42
CA SER A 136 14.35 7.49 -22.79
C SER A 136 14.07 8.82 -23.49
N ALA A 137 15.03 9.76 -23.42
CA ALA A 137 14.91 11.05 -24.08
C ALA A 137 14.63 10.90 -25.59
N GLU A 138 15.34 9.97 -26.25
CA GLU A 138 15.14 9.65 -27.67
C GLU A 138 13.74 9.14 -27.97
N ALA A 139 13.17 8.27 -27.12
CA ALA A 139 11.81 7.77 -27.31
C ALA A 139 10.77 8.90 -27.18
N ARG A 140 11.00 9.86 -26.28
CA ARG A 140 10.14 11.04 -26.11
C ARG A 140 10.22 11.98 -27.32
N GLU A 141 11.40 12.16 -27.90
CA GLU A 141 11.58 12.98 -29.10
C GLU A 141 10.90 12.37 -30.32
N ARG A 142 11.02 11.05 -30.53
CA ARG A 142 10.31 10.34 -31.60
C ARG A 142 8.78 10.52 -31.49
N ILE A 143 8.24 10.46 -30.28
CA ILE A 143 6.81 10.69 -30.04
C ILE A 143 6.44 12.15 -30.33
N ARG A 144 7.27 13.14 -29.92
CA ARG A 144 7.03 14.56 -30.20
C ARG A 144 7.08 14.88 -31.69
N ALA A 145 8.08 14.37 -32.40
CA ALA A 145 8.23 14.54 -33.85
C ALA A 145 7.03 13.92 -34.59
N ALA A 146 6.65 12.70 -34.23
CA ALA A 146 5.47 12.05 -34.80
C ALA A 146 4.16 12.82 -34.48
N ALA A 147 4.02 13.36 -33.27
CA ALA A 147 2.88 14.19 -32.91
C ALA A 147 2.84 15.48 -33.74
N LYS A 148 3.97 16.18 -33.91
CA LYS A 148 4.06 17.39 -34.73
C LYS A 148 3.69 17.11 -36.19
N ALA A 149 4.22 16.04 -36.78
CA ALA A 149 3.90 15.62 -38.14
C ALA A 149 2.40 15.30 -38.31
N ARG A 150 1.77 14.64 -37.31
CA ARG A 150 0.32 14.39 -37.32
C ARG A 150 -0.48 15.68 -37.26
N TRP A 151 -0.06 16.66 -36.46
CA TRP A 151 -0.71 17.97 -36.36
C TRP A 151 -0.55 18.79 -37.65
N GLU A 152 0.62 18.78 -38.27
CA GLU A 152 0.84 19.48 -39.54
C GLU A 152 0.02 18.87 -40.67
N LYS A 153 -0.08 17.54 -40.74
CA LYS A 153 -0.96 16.86 -41.71
C LYS A 153 -2.43 17.20 -41.49
N ALA A 154 -2.88 17.26 -40.23
CA ALA A 154 -4.25 17.68 -39.91
C ALA A 154 -4.52 19.15 -40.28
N ARG A 155 -3.55 20.04 -40.06
CA ARG A 155 -3.64 21.47 -40.41
C ARG A 155 -3.66 21.69 -41.92
N ALA A 156 -2.81 20.97 -42.66
CA ALA A 156 -2.78 21.02 -44.13
C ALA A 156 -4.06 20.45 -44.75
N ALA A 157 -4.62 19.37 -44.17
CA ALA A 157 -5.91 18.83 -44.59
C ALA A 157 -7.08 19.79 -44.28
N GLY A 158 -7.03 20.50 -43.16
CA GLY A 158 -8.01 21.55 -42.82
C GLY A 158 -7.92 22.77 -43.74
N ARG A 159 -6.72 23.14 -44.19
CA ARG A 159 -6.50 24.27 -45.11
C ARG A 159 -6.92 23.98 -46.56
N LYS A 160 -7.09 22.71 -46.94
CA LYS A 160 -7.55 22.27 -48.27
C LYS A 160 -9.08 22.18 -48.39
N ARG A 161 -9.82 22.47 -47.32
CA ARG A 161 -11.29 22.37 -47.21
C ARG A 161 -12.00 23.74 -47.17
N LEU A 162 -11.29 24.82 -47.46
CA LEU A 162 -11.79 26.18 -47.71
C LEU A 162 -11.40 26.57 -49.13
#